data_AF-A0A1U7DGT5-F1
#
_entry.id   AF-A0A1U7DGT5-F1
#
_cell.length_a   1.000
_cell.length_b   1.000
_cell.length_c   1.000
_cell.angle_alpha   90.00
_cell.angle_beta   90.00
_cell.angle_gamma   90.00
#
_symmetry.space_group_name_H-M   'P 1'
#
loop_
_entity.id
_entity.type
_entity.pdbx_description
1 polymer ?
#
loop_
_entity_poly.entity_id
_entity_poly.type
_entity_poly.pdbx_seq_one_letter_code
_entity_poly.pdbx_strand_id
1 'polypeptide(L)'
;MQIPGLPTGLTALQTAGQSASQAAGQAAANRAGGQGGADPADPAAKTAREFEALFLTQAVDEMMKTVDLGSFAAGSAEETWRSFLSRAIADEIAGQAGAGTGIARSVESTIAAYGRAAAAEGDK
;
A
#
# COMPACT_ATOMS: atom_id res chain seq x y z
N MET A 1 33.60 -43.27 44.52
CA MET A 1 32.13 -43.04 44.40
C MET A 1 31.94 -41.88 43.45
N GLN A 2 31.48 -42.17 42.22
CA GLN A 2 31.22 -41.19 41.15
C GLN A 2 29.70 -41.06 41.01
N ILE A 3 29.16 -39.86 41.13
CA ILE A 3 27.74 -39.55 40.91
C ILE A 3 27.55 -39.03 39.47
N PRO A 4 26.78 -39.73 38.60
CA PRO A 4 26.49 -39.25 37.25
C PRO A 4 25.19 -38.42 37.20
N GLY A 5 25.19 -37.40 36.35
CA GLY A 5 23.98 -36.87 35.72
C GLY A 5 23.32 -35.65 36.36
N LEU A 6 23.55 -34.47 35.77
CA LEU A 6 22.52 -33.44 35.64
C LEU A 6 22.60 -32.84 34.22
N PRO A 7 21.54 -32.95 33.40
CA PRO A 7 21.49 -32.26 32.12
C PRO A 7 21.28 -30.76 32.29
N THR A 8 21.98 -30.05 31.43
CA THR A 8 22.08 -28.61 31.18
C THR A 8 20.71 -27.97 30.91
N GLY A 9 19.99 -27.56 31.95
CA GLY A 9 18.66 -26.93 31.83
C GLY A 9 18.65 -25.48 31.32
N LEU A 10 19.81 -24.82 31.27
CA LEU A 10 19.92 -23.40 30.87
C LEU A 10 20.15 -23.20 29.36
N THR A 11 20.65 -24.20 28.64
CA THR A 11 20.93 -24.09 27.20
C THR A 11 19.66 -24.16 26.35
N ALA A 12 18.64 -24.93 26.77
CA ALA A 12 17.42 -25.14 25.98
C ALA A 12 16.56 -23.87 25.85
N LEU A 13 16.46 -23.04 26.90
CA LEU A 13 15.75 -21.77 26.84
C LEU A 13 16.48 -20.71 26.00
N GLN A 14 17.80 -20.73 25.98
CA GLN A 14 18.61 -19.77 25.23
C GLN A 14 18.52 -20.00 23.72
N THR A 15 18.49 -21.27 23.28
CA THR A 15 18.32 -21.62 21.86
C THR A 15 16.92 -21.29 21.34
N ALA A 16 15.86 -21.49 22.14
CA ALA A 16 14.50 -21.16 21.74
C ALA A 16 14.29 -19.65 21.49
N GLY A 17 14.88 -18.80 22.35
CA GLY A 17 14.83 -17.34 22.17
C GLY A 17 15.61 -16.85 20.94
N GLN A 18 16.75 -17.48 20.64
CA GLN A 18 17.56 -17.16 19.45
C GLN A 18 16.84 -17.54 18.15
N SER A 19 16.20 -18.71 18.11
CA SER A 19 15.41 -19.16 16.95
C SER A 19 14.22 -18.25 16.65
N ALA A 20 13.53 -17.75 17.70
CA ALA A 20 12.43 -16.81 17.53
C ALA A 20 12.91 -15.45 16.98
N SER A 21 14.07 -14.96 17.45
CA SER A 21 14.66 -13.71 16.95
C SER A 21 15.14 -13.81 15.49
N GLN A 22 15.65 -14.97 15.06
CA GLN A 22 16.05 -15.21 13.67
C GLN A 22 14.85 -15.34 12.74
N ALA A 23 13.78 -16.02 13.17
CA ALA A 23 12.53 -16.11 12.40
C ALA A 23 11.88 -14.73 12.22
N ALA A 24 11.89 -13.88 13.27
CA ALA A 24 11.43 -12.50 13.18
C ALA A 24 12.30 -11.65 12.23
N GLY A 25 13.62 -11.84 12.29
CA GLY A 25 14.57 -11.19 11.38
C GLY A 25 14.38 -11.59 9.92
N GLN A 26 14.11 -12.87 9.63
CA GLN A 26 13.82 -13.37 8.29
C GLN A 26 12.44 -12.94 7.78
N ALA A 27 11.42 -12.85 8.63
CA ALA A 27 10.11 -12.31 8.27
C ALA A 27 10.16 -10.79 8.00
N ALA A 28 11.05 -10.05 8.67
CA ALA A 28 11.33 -8.65 8.35
C ALA A 28 12.14 -8.52 7.04
N ALA A 29 13.13 -9.39 6.82
CA ALA A 29 13.91 -9.43 5.59
C ALA A 29 13.07 -9.82 4.37
N ASN A 30 12.12 -10.75 4.50
CA ASN A 30 11.18 -11.12 3.43
C ASN A 30 10.19 -9.99 3.12
N ARG A 31 9.79 -9.20 4.12
CA ARG A 31 9.02 -7.96 3.90
C ARG A 31 9.85 -6.84 3.28
N ALA A 32 11.17 -6.83 3.50
CA ALA A 32 12.09 -5.93 2.82
C ALA A 32 12.39 -6.38 1.38
N GLY A 33 12.49 -7.68 1.12
CA GLY A 33 12.65 -8.25 -0.22
C GLY A 33 11.37 -8.25 -1.07
N GLY A 34 10.20 -8.14 -0.44
CA GLY A 34 8.91 -7.91 -1.09
C GLY A 34 8.64 -6.44 -1.44
N GLN A 35 9.54 -5.53 -1.05
CA GLN A 35 9.58 -4.17 -1.59
C GLN A 35 10.22 -4.23 -2.97
N GLY A 36 9.51 -4.82 -3.92
CA GLY A 36 9.60 -4.32 -5.29
C GLY A 36 9.18 -2.87 -5.21
N GLY A 37 10.14 -1.96 -5.11
CA GLY A 37 9.89 -0.57 -5.37
C GLY A 37 9.23 -0.52 -6.73
N ALA A 38 7.95 -0.18 -6.75
CA ALA A 38 7.18 0.05 -7.95
C ALA A 38 8.05 0.92 -8.87
N ASP A 39 8.60 0.32 -9.91
CA ASP A 39 9.32 1.11 -10.89
C ASP A 39 8.28 2.11 -11.42
N PRO A 40 8.52 3.43 -11.37
CA PRO A 40 7.52 4.39 -11.81
C PRO A 40 7.17 4.22 -13.29
N ALA A 41 7.95 3.47 -14.08
CA ALA A 41 7.66 3.05 -15.44
C ALA A 41 6.93 1.68 -15.55
N ASP A 42 6.64 0.99 -14.44
CA ASP A 42 5.80 -0.20 -14.43
C ASP A 42 4.36 0.20 -14.83
N PRO A 43 3.79 -0.41 -15.90
CA PRO A 43 2.42 -0.14 -16.31
C PRO A 43 1.39 -0.40 -15.20
N ALA A 44 1.61 -1.40 -14.34
CA ALA A 44 0.73 -1.67 -13.20
C ALA A 44 0.76 -0.52 -12.17
N ALA A 45 1.94 0.01 -11.88
CA ALA A 45 2.10 1.17 -10.99
C ALA A 45 1.47 2.44 -11.58
N LYS A 46 1.56 2.64 -12.90
CA LYS A 46 0.87 3.74 -13.59
C LYS A 46 -0.65 3.60 -13.51
N THR A 47 -1.20 2.43 -13.88
CA THR A 47 -2.65 2.17 -13.83
C THR A 47 -3.20 2.29 -12.41
N ALA A 48 -2.47 1.82 -11.41
CA ALA A 48 -2.90 1.93 -10.03
C ALA A 48 -2.95 3.38 -9.52
N ARG A 49 -2.00 4.22 -9.94
CA ARG A 49 -2.02 5.68 -9.65
C ARG A 49 -3.19 6.39 -10.33
N GLU A 50 -3.46 6.07 -11.60
CA GLU A 50 -4.62 6.61 -12.32
C GLU A 50 -5.95 6.21 -11.67
N PHE A 51 -6.06 4.96 -11.21
CA PHE A 51 -7.21 4.51 -10.45
C PHE A 51 -7.40 5.31 -9.15
N GLU A 52 -6.32 5.49 -8.37
CA GLU A 52 -6.37 6.25 -7.11
C GLU A 52 -6.78 7.71 -7.36
N ALA A 53 -6.26 8.36 -8.40
CA ALA A 53 -6.64 9.73 -8.77
C ALA A 53 -8.14 9.85 -9.12
N LEU A 54 -8.70 8.90 -9.88
CA LEU A 54 -10.13 8.89 -10.20
C LEU A 54 -11.01 8.64 -8.98
N PHE A 55 -10.58 7.76 -8.08
CA PHE A 55 -11.27 7.50 -6.83
C PHE A 55 -11.26 8.75 -5.93
N LEU A 56 -10.08 9.37 -5.75
CA LEU A 56 -9.93 10.56 -4.93
C LEU A 56 -10.68 11.75 -5.49
N THR A 57 -10.76 11.89 -6.81
CA THR A 57 -11.57 12.95 -7.44
C THR A 57 -13.03 12.85 -6.99
N GLN A 58 -13.62 11.65 -6.99
CA GLN A 58 -15.00 11.43 -6.55
C GLN A 58 -15.15 11.66 -5.03
N ALA A 59 -14.20 11.18 -4.23
CA ALA A 59 -14.22 11.38 -2.79
C ALA A 59 -14.13 12.87 -2.42
N VAL A 60 -13.24 13.62 -3.07
CA VAL A 60 -13.08 15.06 -2.84
C VAL A 60 -14.30 15.82 -3.34
N ASP A 61 -14.88 15.44 -4.47
CA ASP A 61 -16.12 16.05 -4.97
C ASP A 61 -17.28 15.92 -3.95
N GLU A 62 -17.49 14.72 -3.39
CA GLU A 62 -18.49 14.51 -2.34
C GLU A 62 -18.18 15.30 -1.07
N MET A 63 -16.92 15.41 -0.66
CA MET A 63 -16.53 16.26 0.48
C MET A 63 -16.82 17.74 0.19
N MET A 64 -16.54 18.22 -1.02
CA MET A 64 -16.77 19.62 -1.40
C MET A 64 -18.27 19.99 -1.45
N LYS A 65 -19.17 19.03 -1.67
CA LYS A 65 -20.62 19.26 -1.57
C LYS A 65 -21.08 19.61 -0.16
N THR A 66 -20.30 19.23 0.86
CA THR A 66 -20.61 19.55 2.26
C THR A 66 -20.05 20.90 2.71
N VAL A 67 -19.19 21.53 1.91
CA VAL A 67 -18.62 22.85 2.20
C VAL A 67 -19.63 23.93 1.83
N ASP A 68 -20.11 24.65 2.84
CA ASP A 68 -20.96 25.82 2.63
C ASP A 68 -20.12 26.99 2.08
N LEU A 69 -20.36 27.33 0.81
CA LEU A 69 -19.66 28.41 0.11
C LEU A 69 -20.41 29.76 0.19
N GLY A 70 -21.54 29.84 0.90
CA GLY A 70 -22.29 31.09 1.09
C GLY A 70 -22.62 31.79 -0.24
N SER A 71 -22.28 33.08 -0.37
CA SER A 71 -22.54 33.86 -1.59
C SER A 71 -21.75 33.43 -2.83
N PHE A 72 -20.75 32.55 -2.66
CA PHE A 72 -20.02 31.92 -3.77
C PHE A 72 -20.79 30.72 -4.36
N ALA A 73 -21.96 30.38 -3.79
CA ALA A 73 -22.80 29.25 -4.18
C ALA A 73 -23.66 29.47 -5.43
N ALA A 74 -23.20 30.29 -6.38
CA ALA A 74 -24.02 30.82 -7.46
C ALA A 74 -23.69 30.19 -8.83
N GLY A 75 -24.24 29.00 -9.07
CA GLY A 75 -24.45 28.45 -10.42
C GLY A 75 -23.27 27.73 -11.07
N SER A 76 -23.30 27.56 -12.40
CA SER A 76 -22.36 26.70 -13.14
C SER A 76 -20.88 27.08 -13.05
N ALA A 77 -20.58 28.33 -12.66
CA ALA A 77 -19.20 28.77 -12.42
C ALA A 77 -18.60 28.10 -11.17
N GLU A 78 -19.40 27.90 -10.13
CA GLU A 78 -19.01 27.21 -8.90
C GLU A 78 -18.81 25.72 -9.15
N GLU A 79 -19.72 25.07 -9.89
CA GLU A 79 -19.57 23.66 -10.29
C GLU A 79 -18.26 23.42 -11.07
N THR A 80 -17.97 24.30 -12.03
CA THR A 80 -16.75 24.22 -12.83
C THR A 80 -15.50 24.42 -11.97
N TRP A 81 -15.51 25.42 -11.08
CA TRP A 81 -14.40 25.68 -10.17
C TRP A 81 -14.18 24.53 -9.18
N ARG A 82 -15.25 24.00 -8.57
CA ARG A 82 -15.18 22.82 -7.70
C ARG A 82 -14.60 21.62 -8.44
N SER A 83 -15.07 21.35 -9.66
CA SER A 83 -14.58 20.22 -10.47
C SER A 83 -13.07 20.29 -10.70
N PHE A 84 -12.55 21.47 -11.04
CA PHE A 84 -11.11 21.68 -11.23
C PHE A 84 -10.33 21.53 -9.92
N LEU A 85 -10.85 22.06 -8.82
CA LEU A 85 -10.18 21.99 -7.53
C LEU A 85 -10.17 20.57 -6.97
N SER A 86 -11.28 19.83 -7.07
CA SER A 86 -11.37 18.41 -6.71
C SER A 86 -10.36 17.58 -7.49
N ARG A 87 -10.23 17.82 -8.80
CA ARG A 87 -9.23 17.16 -9.65
C ARG A 87 -7.80 17.46 -9.19
N ALA A 88 -7.47 18.74 -8.98
CA ALA A 88 -6.12 19.14 -8.58
C ALA A 88 -5.72 18.58 -7.21
N ILE A 89 -6.64 18.56 -6.25
CA ILE A 89 -6.41 17.97 -4.93
C ILE A 89 -6.20 16.45 -5.06
N ALA A 90 -7.04 15.78 -5.84
CA ALA A 90 -6.91 14.35 -6.07
C ALA A 90 -5.59 13.97 -6.76
N ASP A 91 -5.19 14.73 -7.78
CA ASP A 91 -3.93 14.53 -8.51
C ASP A 91 -2.70 14.78 -7.61
N GLU A 92 -2.74 15.79 -6.74
CA GLU A 92 -1.67 16.02 -5.75
C GLU A 92 -1.55 14.84 -4.78
N ILE A 93 -2.67 14.39 -4.20
CA ILE A 93 -2.68 13.27 -3.25
C ILE A 93 -2.22 11.96 -3.93
N ALA A 94 -2.64 11.69 -5.17
CA ALA A 94 -2.24 10.50 -5.93
C ALA A 94 -0.79 10.60 -6.46
N GLY A 95 -0.31 11.81 -6.75
CA GLY A 95 1.01 12.09 -7.29
C GLY A 95 2.13 12.03 -6.25
N GLN A 96 1.81 12.18 -4.96
CA GLN A 96 2.78 12.03 -3.88
C GLN A 96 3.27 10.58 -3.78
N ALA A 97 4.43 10.31 -4.38
CA ALA A 97 5.09 9.02 -4.37
C ALA A 97 5.29 8.51 -2.92
N GLY A 98 4.47 7.54 -2.53
CA GLY A 98 4.53 6.88 -1.22
C GLY A 98 3.80 7.56 -0.07
N ALA A 99 3.14 8.72 -0.28
CA ALA A 99 2.38 9.43 0.76
C ALA A 99 0.88 9.62 0.44
N GLY A 100 0.39 9.06 -0.67
CA GLY A 100 -1.05 8.95 -0.95
C GLY A 100 -1.79 8.01 0.03
N THR A 101 -3.05 7.70 -0.28
CA THR A 101 -3.91 6.91 0.62
C THR A 101 -3.52 5.42 0.75
N GLY A 102 -2.56 4.97 -0.07
CA GLY A 102 -2.11 3.59 -0.12
C GLY A 102 -2.97 2.69 -1.03
N ILE A 103 -4.03 3.24 -1.62
CA ILE A 103 -4.92 2.52 -2.54
C ILE A 103 -4.17 2.11 -3.80
N ALA A 104 -3.34 2.99 -4.36
CA ALA A 104 -2.52 2.64 -5.53
C ALA A 104 -1.63 1.42 -5.26
N ARG A 105 -0.96 1.36 -4.11
CA ARG A 105 -0.12 0.20 -3.74
C ARG A 105 -0.96 -1.09 -3.62
N SER A 106 -2.16 -1.02 -3.05
CA SER A 106 -3.06 -2.17 -2.93
C SER A 106 -3.54 -2.67 -4.30
N VAL A 107 -3.90 -1.75 -5.19
CA VAL A 107 -4.36 -2.07 -6.55
C VAL A 107 -3.23 -2.65 -7.39
N GLU A 108 -2.04 -2.04 -7.34
CA GLU A 108 -0.84 -2.54 -7.99
C GLU A 108 -0.51 -3.98 -7.57
N SER A 109 -0.52 -4.25 -6.25
CA SER A 109 -0.29 -5.61 -5.72
C SER A 109 -1.33 -6.61 -6.25
N THR A 110 -2.58 -6.17 -6.42
CA THR A 110 -3.66 -7.01 -6.96
C THR A 110 -3.44 -7.28 -8.45
N ILE A 111 -3.15 -6.25 -9.24
CA ILE A 111 -2.84 -6.38 -10.69
C ILE A 111 -1.67 -7.35 -10.89
N ALA A 112 -0.60 -7.19 -10.11
CA ALA A 112 0.57 -8.06 -10.18
C ALA A 112 0.25 -9.50 -9.80
N ALA A 113 -0.62 -9.73 -8.80
CA ALA A 113 -1.07 -11.06 -8.42
C ALA A 113 -1.88 -11.75 -9.54
N TYR A 114 -2.79 -11.02 -10.19
CA TYR A 114 -3.54 -11.51 -11.33
C TYR A 114 -2.64 -11.84 -12.52
N GLY A 115 -1.67 -10.97 -12.85
CA GLY A 115 -0.73 -11.22 -13.94
C GLY A 115 0.09 -12.50 -13.74
N ARG A 116 0.53 -12.78 -12.50
CA ARG A 116 1.23 -14.02 -12.17
C ARG A 116 0.35 -15.26 -12.29
N ALA A 117 -0.92 -15.18 -11.87
CA ALA A 117 -1.86 -16.29 -11.97
C ALA A 117 -2.17 -16.64 -13.44
N ALA A 118 -2.40 -15.63 -14.28
CA ALA A 118 -2.66 -15.83 -15.71
C ALA A 118 -1.46 -16.46 -16.45
N ALA A 119 -0.24 -16.06 -16.10
CA ALA A 119 0.97 -16.64 -16.69
C ALA A 119 1.17 -18.13 -16.32
N ALA A 120 0.77 -18.54 -15.11
CA ALA A 120 0.86 -19.93 -14.64
C ALA A 120 -0.21 -20.86 -15.26
N GLU A 121 -1.27 -20.30 -15.84
CA GLU A 121 -2.35 -21.06 -16.48
C GLU A 121 -2.09 -21.30 -17.97
N GLY A 122 -1.36 -20.40 -18.64
CA GLY A 122 -0.98 -20.55 -20.05
C GLY A 122 0.17 -21.52 -20.33
N ASP A 123 0.80 -22.08 -19.29
CA ASP A 123 1.93 -23.03 -19.37
C ASP A 123 1.49 -24.51 -19.28
N LYS A 124 0.20 -24.80 -19.43
CA LYS A 124 -0.39 -26.15 -19.31
C LYS A 124 -0.98 -26.66 -20.61
#